data_AF-A0A7S1XUI1-F1
#
_entry.id   AF-A0A7S1XUI1-F1
#
_cell.length_a   1.000
_cell.length_b   1.000
_cell.length_c   1.000
_cell.angle_alpha   90.00
_cell.angle_beta   90.00
_cell.angle_gamma   90.00
#
_symmetry.space_group_name_H-M   'P 1'
#
loop_
_entity.id
_entity.type
_entity.pdbx_description
1 polymer ?
#
loop_
_entity_poly.entity_id
_entity_poly.type
_entity_poly.pdbx_seq_one_letter_code
_entity_poly.pdbx_strand_id
1 'polypeptide(L)'
;ATPELNPSALTLKSRPSPEGLPVMGRVPGAPNAFVTAGHNCWGILWAPISGKAMSELILTGESSLNLSRFEPGRFGTLAVGEKRPREEMTSPSGSSAENPKRRE
;
A
#
# COMPACT_ATOMS: atom_id res chain seq x y z
N ALA A 1 -17.77 32.46 3.75
CA ALA A 1 -18.78 31.39 3.72
C ALA A 1 -18.06 30.07 3.50
N THR A 2 -17.93 29.26 4.56
CA THR A 2 -17.42 27.89 4.46
C THR A 2 -18.47 27.04 3.74
N PRO A 3 -18.15 26.31 2.66
CA PRO A 3 -19.12 25.43 2.02
C PRO A 3 -19.46 24.29 3.00
N GLU A 4 -20.74 24.17 3.35
CA GLU A 4 -21.24 22.99 4.06
C GLU A 4 -21.01 21.75 3.18
N LEU A 5 -20.19 20.83 3.67
CA LEU A 5 -19.89 19.57 2.99
C LEU A 5 -21.07 18.60 3.22
N ASN A 6 -21.79 18.28 2.15
CA ASN A 6 -22.82 17.25 2.18
C ASN A 6 -22.16 15.86 2.42
N PRO A 7 -22.46 15.16 3.55
CA PRO A 7 -21.82 13.89 3.88
C PRO A 7 -22.17 12.75 2.90
N SER A 8 -23.26 12.89 2.13
CA SER A 8 -23.65 11.90 1.12
C SER A 8 -22.88 12.02 -0.21
N ALA A 9 -22.04 13.06 -0.37
CA ALA A 9 -21.26 13.32 -1.58
C ALA A 9 -19.74 13.40 -1.31
N LEU A 10 -19.25 12.70 -0.28
CA LEU A 10 -17.83 12.66 0.04
C LEU A 10 -17.05 11.88 -1.02
N THR A 11 -16.58 12.57 -2.06
CA THR A 11 -15.64 11.97 -3.02
C THR A 11 -14.23 12.10 -2.48
N LEU A 12 -13.59 10.97 -2.17
CA LEU A 12 -12.17 10.92 -1.82
C LEU A 12 -11.35 11.34 -3.06
N LYS A 13 -10.79 12.55 -3.05
CA LYS A 13 -9.86 13.01 -4.10
C LYS A 13 -8.45 12.57 -3.73
N SER A 14 -7.87 11.66 -4.51
CA SER A 14 -6.45 11.33 -4.37
C SER A 14 -5.62 12.58 -4.69
N ARG A 15 -4.74 13.00 -3.77
CA ARG A 15 -3.76 14.03 -4.12
C ARG A 15 -2.82 13.47 -5.20
N PRO A 16 -2.60 14.18 -6.31
CA PRO A 16 -1.61 13.76 -7.30
C PRO A 16 -0.22 13.76 -6.67
N SER A 17 0.66 12.93 -7.20
CA SER A 17 2.09 13.03 -6.87
C SER A 17 2.59 14.44 -7.19
N PRO A 18 3.63 14.95 -6.49
CA PRO A 18 4.15 16.30 -6.71
C PRO A 18 4.49 16.59 -8.17
N GLU A 19 4.92 15.55 -8.89
CA GLU A 19 5.37 15.59 -10.29
C GLU A 19 4.29 15.17 -11.30
N GLY A 20 3.08 14.81 -10.86
CA GLY A 20 2.00 14.34 -11.73
C GLY A 20 2.23 12.98 -12.39
N LEU A 21 3.35 12.30 -12.09
CA LEU A 21 3.68 10.97 -12.60
C LEU A 21 3.27 9.87 -11.60
N PRO A 22 2.74 8.73 -12.08
CA PRO A 22 2.47 7.57 -11.23
C PRO A 22 3.76 7.04 -10.59
N VAL A 23 3.60 6.30 -9.50
CA VAL A 23 4.68 5.62 -8.80
C VAL A 23 4.53 4.13 -9.04
N MET A 24 5.52 3.54 -9.71
CA MET A 24 5.54 2.14 -10.09
C MET A 24 6.93 1.54 -9.88
N GLY A 25 7.00 0.39 -9.23
CA GLY A 25 8.24 -0.37 -9.10
C GLY A 25 8.45 -0.99 -7.73
N ARG A 26 9.67 -1.46 -7.49
CA ARG A 26 10.10 -2.04 -6.21
C ARG A 26 10.24 -0.96 -5.15
N VAL A 27 9.79 -1.27 -3.94
CA VAL A 27 9.93 -0.35 -2.79
C VAL A 27 11.35 -0.48 -2.22
N PRO A 28 12.14 0.61 -2.19
CA PRO A 28 13.45 0.61 -1.55
C PRO A 28 13.34 0.17 -0.08
N GLY A 29 14.19 -0.76 0.36
CA GLY A 29 14.19 -1.29 1.73
C GLY A 29 13.22 -2.44 1.99
N ALA A 30 12.33 -2.79 1.06
CA ALA A 30 11.40 -3.91 1.20
C ALA A 30 11.51 -4.86 -0.02
N PRO A 31 12.28 -5.97 0.08
CA PRO A 31 12.69 -6.76 -1.09
C PRO A 31 11.54 -7.37 -1.90
N ASN A 32 10.41 -7.67 -1.25
CA ASN A 32 9.23 -8.31 -1.84
C ASN A 32 8.02 -7.37 -1.94
N ALA A 33 8.24 -6.05 -1.85
CA ALA A 33 7.17 -5.06 -1.93
C ALA A 33 7.27 -4.29 -3.26
N PHE A 34 6.11 -4.21 -3.92
CA PHE A 34 5.92 -3.49 -5.17
C PHE A 34 4.76 -2.52 -5.00
N VAL A 35 4.86 -1.36 -5.65
CA VAL A 35 3.81 -0.35 -5.61
C VAL A 35 3.43 0.06 -7.02
N THR A 36 2.14 0.32 -7.24
CA THR A 36 1.59 0.95 -8.45
C THR A 36 0.46 1.89 -8.03
N ALA A 37 0.73 3.19 -8.01
CA ALA A 37 -0.17 4.18 -7.42
C ALA A 37 -0.03 5.56 -8.09
N GLY A 38 -1.02 6.43 -7.90
CA GLY A 38 -0.96 7.81 -8.41
C GLY A 38 -1.37 7.98 -9.88
N HIS A 39 -2.17 7.06 -10.43
CA HIS A 39 -2.72 7.17 -11.80
C HIS A 39 -3.88 8.17 -11.93
N ASN A 40 -4.28 8.84 -10.83
CA ASN A 40 -5.34 9.85 -10.79
C ASN A 40 -6.64 9.37 -11.47
N CYS A 41 -7.31 10.24 -12.21
CA CYS A 41 -8.50 9.91 -13.02
C CYS A 41 -8.19 9.03 -14.25
N TRP A 42 -6.92 8.87 -14.62
CA TRP A 42 -6.51 8.10 -15.78
C TRP A 42 -6.24 6.62 -15.48
N GLY A 43 -6.43 6.19 -14.23
CA GLY A 43 -6.16 4.80 -13.80
C GLY A 43 -6.80 3.73 -14.66
N ILE A 44 -8.04 3.93 -15.11
CA ILE A 44 -8.75 2.97 -15.97
C ILE A 44 -8.06 2.78 -17.33
N LEU A 45 -7.49 3.84 -17.90
CA LEU A 45 -6.80 3.82 -19.18
C LEU A 45 -5.41 3.18 -19.06
N TRP A 46 -4.74 3.43 -17.94
CA TRP A 46 -3.38 2.96 -17.70
C TRP A 46 -3.33 1.55 -17.08
N ALA A 47 -4.45 1.01 -16.63
CA ALA A 47 -4.51 -0.28 -15.94
C ALA A 47 -3.90 -1.44 -16.75
N PRO A 48 -4.19 -1.62 -18.07
CA PRO A 48 -3.64 -2.75 -18.81
C PRO A 48 -2.12 -2.67 -18.97
N ILE A 49 -1.60 -1.49 -19.31
CA ILE A 49 -0.17 -1.30 -19.56
C ILE A 49 0.63 -1.36 -18.26
N SER A 50 0.11 -0.79 -17.18
CA SER A 50 0.74 -0.82 -15.86
C SER A 50 0.69 -2.23 -15.26
N GLY A 51 -0.42 -2.94 -15.44
CA GLY A 51 -0.56 -4.33 -15.02
C GLY A 51 0.46 -5.23 -15.71
N LYS A 52 0.61 -5.12 -17.03
CA LYS A 52 1.64 -5.85 -17.78
C LYS A 52 3.03 -5.54 -17.26
N ALA A 53 3.40 -4.26 -17.17
CA ALA A 53 4.73 -3.85 -16.74
C ALA A 53 5.07 -4.34 -15.32
N MET A 54 4.12 -4.23 -14.38
CA MET A 54 4.29 -4.69 -13.01
C MET A 54 4.34 -6.23 -12.92
N SER A 55 3.55 -6.94 -13.74
CA SER A 55 3.59 -8.41 -13.76
C SER A 55 4.94 -8.95 -14.24
N GLU A 56 5.52 -8.34 -15.28
CA GLU A 56 6.85 -8.67 -15.77
C GLU A 56 7.89 -8.38 -14.68
N LEU A 57 7.86 -7.18 -14.10
CA LEU A 57 8.77 -6.79 -13.03
C LEU A 57 8.72 -7.75 -11.82
N ILE A 58 7.54 -8.27 -11.47
CA ILE A 58 7.37 -9.21 -10.35
C ILE A 58 7.89 -10.61 -10.71
N LEU A 59 7.62 -11.10 -11.93
CA LEU A 59 7.92 -12.48 -12.33
C LEU A 59 9.37 -12.67 -12.82
N THR A 60 9.89 -11.73 -13.58
CA THR A 60 11.22 -11.84 -14.23
C THR A 60 12.25 -10.90 -13.64
N GLY A 61 11.83 -9.92 -12.83
CA GLY A 61 12.72 -8.88 -12.28
C GLY A 61 12.97 -7.72 -13.23
N GLU A 62 12.48 -7.78 -14.47
CA GLU A 62 12.63 -6.74 -15.49
C GLU A 62 11.30 -6.50 -16.20
N SER A 63 11.03 -5.26 -16.60
CA SER A 63 9.87 -4.92 -17.41
C SER A 63 10.27 -4.59 -18.83
N SER A 64 9.43 -4.94 -19.79
CA SER A 64 9.54 -4.48 -21.18
C SER A 64 9.41 -2.95 -21.32
N LEU A 65 8.86 -2.27 -20.32
CA LEU A 65 8.76 -0.81 -20.27
C LEU A 65 9.84 -0.23 -19.35
N ASN A 66 10.38 0.92 -19.75
CA ASN A 66 11.33 1.65 -18.90
C ASN A 66 10.59 2.33 -17.73
N LEU A 67 10.69 1.73 -16.54
CA LEU A 67 10.07 2.21 -15.31
C LEU A 67 10.93 3.20 -14.50
N SER A 68 12.12 3.59 -15.00
CA SER A 68 13.08 4.41 -14.24
C SER A 68 12.48 5.74 -13.76
N ARG A 69 11.63 6.38 -14.57
CA ARG A 69 10.93 7.63 -14.21
C ARG A 69 9.76 7.43 -13.26
N PHE A 70 9.34 6.18 -13.05
CA PHE A 70 8.23 5.79 -12.18
C PHE A 70 8.68 5.15 -10.87
N GLU A 71 9.97 4.88 -10.69
CA GLU A 71 10.50 4.22 -9.48
C GLU A 71 10.18 4.95 -8.16
N PRO A 72 9.78 4.22 -7.11
CA PRO A 72 9.50 4.82 -5.79
C PRO A 72 10.73 5.51 -5.17
N GLY A 73 11.94 5.08 -5.53
CA GLY A 73 13.19 5.64 -5.04
C GLY A 73 13.39 7.14 -5.31
N ARG A 74 12.63 7.75 -6.24
CA ARG A 74 12.74 9.19 -6.52
C ARG A 74 12.31 10.09 -5.35
N PHE A 75 11.50 9.58 -4.42
CA PHE A 75 10.99 10.34 -3.27
C PHE A 75 11.82 10.15 -2.00
N GLY A 76 12.98 9.48 -2.11
CA GLY A 76 13.85 9.15 -0.99
C GLY A 76 13.58 7.76 -0.42
N THR A 77 14.59 7.20 0.24
CA THR A 77 14.46 5.93 0.96
C THR A 77 13.71 6.18 2.27
N LEU A 78 12.51 5.59 2.40
CA LEU A 78 11.89 5.48 3.71
C LEU A 78 12.75 4.50 4.53
N ALA A 79 13.29 4.96 5.67
CA ALA A 79 13.85 4.06 6.64
C ALA A 79 12.75 3.07 7.04
N VAL A 80 12.93 1.79 6.74
CA VAL A 80 12.01 0.74 7.17
C VAL A 80 12.12 0.69 8.70
N GLY A 81 11.19 1.37 9.36
CA GLY A 81 11.03 1.27 10.81
C GLY A 81 10.83 -0.20 11.17
N GLU A 82 11.52 -0.63 12.22
CA GLU A 82 11.46 -1.98 12.77
C GLU A 82 10.04 -2.53 12.75
N LYS A 83 9.92 -3.80 12.32
CA LYS A 83 8.65 -4.50 12.18
C LYS A 83 7.86 -4.34 13.47
N ARG A 84 6.73 -3.63 13.42
CA ARG A 84 5.70 -3.79 14.46
C ARG A 84 5.29 -5.27 14.44
N PRO A 85 5.37 -5.99 15.57
CA PRO A 85 5.01 -7.39 15.62
C PRO A 85 3.59 -7.57 15.07
N ARG A 86 3.44 -8.49 14.13
CA ARG A 86 2.12 -8.94 13.68
C ARG A 86 1.54 -9.67 14.88
N GLU A 87 0.61 -9.04 15.61
CA GLU A 87 -0.13 -9.74 16.66
C GLU A 87 -0.76 -10.97 16.02
N GLU A 88 -0.24 -12.12 16.44
CA GLU A 88 -0.71 -13.42 16.05
C GLU A 88 -2.13 -13.54 16.61
N MET A 89 -3.11 -13.49 15.71
CA MET A 89 -4.50 -13.71 16.07
C MET A 89 -4.67 -15.20 16.35
N THR A 90 -4.20 -15.65 17.52
CA THR A 90 -4.58 -16.94 18.07
C THR A 90 -6.04 -16.82 18.48
N SER A 91 -6.90 -17.33 17.61
CA SER A 91 -8.31 -17.61 17.87
C SER A 91 -8.50 -18.28 19.24
N PRO A 92 -9.53 -17.91 20.02
CA PRO A 92 -9.77 -18.51 21.33
C PRO A 92 -10.40 -19.89 21.13
N SER A 93 -9.58 -20.94 21.07
CA SER A 93 -10.05 -22.31 21.33
C SER A 93 -10.22 -22.46 22.83
N GLY A 94 -11.47 -22.61 23.28
CA GLY A 94 -11.80 -22.76 24.69
C GLY A 94 -11.13 -23.97 25.34
N SER A 95 -10.80 -23.83 26.62
CA SER A 95 -10.74 -24.96 27.53
C SER A 95 -10.93 -24.45 28.96
N SER A 96 -11.95 -25.02 29.58
CA SER A 96 -12.34 -24.92 30.98
C SER A 96 -11.18 -25.13 31.95
N ALA A 97 -11.03 -24.24 32.94
CA ALA A 97 -10.30 -24.53 34.19
C ALA A 97 -10.72 -23.52 35.29
N GLU A 98 -11.74 -23.93 36.05
CA GLU A 98 -11.78 -23.90 37.52
C GLU A 98 -11.25 -22.65 38.27
N ASN A 99 -12.17 -21.93 38.92
CA ASN A 99 -11.85 -20.88 39.89
C ASN A 99 -12.09 -21.38 41.33
N PRO A 100 -11.04 -21.59 42.14
CA PRO A 100 -11.18 -21.68 43.58
C PRO A 100 -10.33 -20.62 44.32
N LYS A 101 -11.02 -19.78 45.10
CA LYS A 101 -10.58 -19.08 46.32
C LYS A 101 -9.38 -18.11 46.27
N ARG A 102 -9.69 -16.83 46.49
CA ARG A 102 -8.94 -15.89 47.38
C ARG A 102 -9.92 -14.76 47.74
N ARG A 103 -10.68 -14.79 48.84
CA ARG A 103 -10.31 -14.55 50.26
C ARG A 103 -9.24 -13.48 50.39
N GLU A 104 -9.66 -12.24 50.62
CA GLU A 104 -9.51 -11.49 51.88
C GLU A 104 -10.44 -10.26 51.88
#